data_AF-A0A843ETS8-F1
#
_entry.id   AF-A0A843ETS8-F1
#
_cell.length_a   1.000
_cell.length_b   1.000
_cell.length_c   1.000
_cell.angle_alpha   90.00
_cell.angle_beta   90.00
_cell.angle_gamma   90.00
#
_symmetry.space_group_name_H-M   'P 1'
#
loop_
_entity.id
_entity.type
_entity.pdbx_description
1 polymer ?
#
loop_
_entity_poly.entity_id
_entity_poly.type
_entity_poly.pdbx_seq_one_letter_code
_entity_poly.pdbx_strand_id
1 'polypeptide(L)'
;KKNLNALGNIVHSKSVNLKNCYILASLINNSIRRAEGYNYDDAIARLYRSFELIAQIKLTKYNIKSSDVDTSILLENNVSQEFIEDLEKTREDGKIRIGLAKDFLLLNELGDELGKYYVENESKIKNLTIKRNNSILAHGLDSQTKEDFDDFLEFILSMARKLDKDMNKFLNQTKLAKFDLKLEIN
;
A
#
# COMPACT_ATOMS: atom_id res chain seq x y z
N LYS A 1 0.30 -26.47 0.22
CA LYS A 1 -0.44 -26.28 1.49
C LYS A 1 -0.41 -24.83 2.02
N LYS A 2 0.76 -24.17 2.17
CA LYS A 2 0.84 -22.78 2.69
C LYS A 2 0.04 -21.75 1.86
N ASN A 3 0.22 -21.72 0.53
CA ASN A 3 -0.50 -20.79 -0.35
C ASN A 3 -2.02 -21.04 -0.38
N LEU A 4 -2.44 -22.29 -0.21
CA LEU A 4 -3.86 -22.65 -0.14
C LEU A 4 -4.52 -22.07 1.13
N ASN A 5 -3.79 -22.09 2.25
CA ASN A 5 -4.25 -21.47 3.51
C ASN A 5 -4.28 -19.94 3.39
N ALA A 6 -3.25 -19.32 2.80
CA ALA A 6 -3.26 -17.88 2.54
C ALA A 6 -4.43 -17.47 1.63
N LEU A 7 -4.69 -18.21 0.55
CA LEU A 7 -5.85 -17.99 -0.31
C LEU A 7 -7.16 -18.16 0.45
N GLY A 8 -7.26 -19.19 1.31
CA GLY A 8 -8.41 -19.37 2.20
C GLY A 8 -8.67 -18.17 3.10
N ASN A 9 -7.63 -17.54 3.66
CA ASN A 9 -7.77 -16.31 4.44
C ASN A 9 -8.20 -15.11 3.58
N ILE A 10 -7.70 -14.99 2.36
CA ILE A 10 -8.09 -13.91 1.44
C ILE A 10 -9.57 -14.02 1.04
N VAL A 11 -10.03 -15.24 0.76
CA VAL A 11 -11.38 -15.48 0.22
C VAL A 11 -12.43 -15.60 1.33
N HIS A 12 -12.11 -16.28 2.44
CA HIS A 12 -13.10 -16.71 3.43
C HIS A 12 -12.96 -16.07 4.82
N SER A 13 -11.91 -15.29 5.10
CA SER A 13 -11.77 -14.67 6.42
C SER A 13 -12.91 -13.69 6.69
N LYS A 14 -13.56 -13.85 7.85
CA LYS A 14 -14.52 -12.88 8.40
C LYS A 14 -13.83 -11.62 8.94
N SER A 15 -12.55 -11.71 9.30
CA SER A 15 -11.75 -10.56 9.70
C SER A 15 -11.26 -9.81 8.47
N VAL A 16 -11.82 -8.62 8.23
CA VAL A 16 -11.45 -7.73 7.13
C VAL A 16 -9.97 -7.31 7.22
N ASN A 17 -9.49 -7.01 8.44
CA ASN A 17 -8.10 -6.61 8.64
C ASN A 17 -7.14 -7.76 8.29
N LEU A 18 -7.41 -8.97 8.81
CA LEU A 18 -6.60 -10.15 8.49
C LEU A 18 -6.57 -10.42 6.99
N LYS A 19 -7.75 -10.40 6.35
CA LYS A 19 -7.88 -10.54 4.89
C LYS A 19 -7.01 -9.52 4.15
N ASN A 20 -7.10 -8.25 4.51
CA ASN A 20 -6.35 -7.19 3.85
C ASN A 20 -4.83 -7.32 4.06
N CYS A 21 -4.37 -7.79 5.21
CA CYS A 21 -2.96 -8.09 5.45
C CYS A 21 -2.43 -9.22 4.53
N TYR A 22 -3.22 -10.27 4.28
CA TYR A 22 -2.84 -11.28 3.29
C TYR A 22 -2.88 -10.77 1.85
N ILE A 23 -3.81 -9.88 1.51
CA ILE A 23 -3.85 -9.22 0.19
C ILE A 23 -2.60 -8.35 0.01
N LEU A 24 -2.25 -7.54 1.00
CA LEU A 24 -1.03 -6.72 1.01
C LEU A 24 0.22 -7.58 0.80
N ALA A 25 0.38 -8.64 1.58
CA ALA A 25 1.51 -9.55 1.43
C ALA A 25 1.56 -10.23 0.03
N SER A 26 0.38 -10.52 -0.54
CA SER A 26 0.27 -11.09 -1.89
C SER A 26 0.67 -10.08 -2.97
N LEU A 27 0.30 -8.80 -2.83
CA LEU A 27 0.71 -7.73 -3.74
C LEU A 27 2.22 -7.52 -3.72
N ILE A 28 2.83 -7.47 -2.53
CA ILE A 28 4.29 -7.35 -2.36
C ILE A 28 5.01 -8.56 -2.97
N ASN A 29 4.56 -9.78 -2.69
CA ASN A 29 5.16 -10.95 -3.33
C ASN A 29 4.94 -10.98 -4.84
N ASN A 30 3.86 -10.37 -5.35
CA ASN A 30 3.65 -10.27 -6.78
C ASN A 30 4.58 -9.25 -7.42
N SER A 31 4.85 -8.11 -6.79
CA SER A 31 5.81 -7.13 -7.33
C SER A 31 7.20 -7.76 -7.47
N ILE A 32 7.66 -8.52 -6.47
CA ILE A 32 8.93 -9.25 -6.51
C ILE A 32 8.99 -10.19 -7.73
N ARG A 33 7.94 -10.98 -7.98
CA ARG A 33 7.90 -11.87 -9.17
C ARG A 33 7.96 -11.11 -10.49
N ARG A 34 7.35 -9.92 -10.57
CA ARG A 34 7.37 -9.10 -11.79
C ARG A 34 8.76 -8.54 -12.04
N ALA A 35 9.44 -8.09 -10.99
CA ALA A 35 10.84 -7.65 -11.05
C ALA A 35 11.80 -8.80 -11.42
N GLU A 36 11.59 -10.02 -10.92
CA GLU A 36 12.36 -11.22 -11.33
C GLU A 36 12.27 -11.50 -12.84
N GLY A 37 11.16 -11.11 -13.47
CA GLY A 37 10.96 -11.17 -14.93
C GLY A 37 11.30 -9.87 -15.65
N TYR A 38 12.07 -8.96 -15.04
CA TYR A 38 12.48 -7.66 -15.59
C TYR A 38 11.32 -6.69 -15.93
N ASN A 39 10.12 -6.93 -15.38
CA ASN A 39 8.95 -6.07 -15.58
C ASN A 39 8.84 -5.01 -14.46
N TYR A 40 9.78 -4.06 -14.42
CA TYR A 40 9.92 -3.12 -13.29
C TYR A 40 8.75 -2.14 -13.16
N ASP A 41 8.21 -1.63 -14.26
CA ASP A 41 7.03 -0.75 -14.22
C ASP A 41 5.84 -1.43 -13.52
N ASP A 42 5.60 -2.70 -13.88
CA ASP A 42 4.50 -3.50 -13.34
C ASP A 42 4.74 -3.90 -11.87
N ALA A 43 6.01 -4.11 -11.51
CA ALA A 43 6.44 -4.36 -10.15
C ALA A 43 6.22 -3.12 -9.26
N ILE A 44 6.62 -1.93 -9.74
CA ILE A 44 6.46 -0.67 -9.02
C ILE A 44 4.99 -0.27 -8.89
N ALA A 45 4.16 -0.49 -9.91
CA ALA A 45 2.71 -0.27 -9.81
C ALA A 45 2.07 -1.09 -8.66
N ARG A 46 2.52 -2.34 -8.45
CA ARG A 46 2.09 -3.18 -7.32
C ARG A 46 2.62 -2.70 -5.97
N LEU A 47 3.84 -2.17 -5.92
CA LEU A 47 4.38 -1.57 -4.71
C LEU A 47 3.62 -0.30 -4.33
N TYR A 48 3.27 0.54 -5.31
CA TYR A 48 2.43 1.71 -5.09
C TYR A 48 1.05 1.34 -4.54
N ARG A 49 0.39 0.33 -5.13
CA ARG A 49 -0.89 -0.16 -4.59
C ARG A 49 -0.75 -0.72 -3.18
N SER A 50 0.35 -1.43 -2.91
CA SER A 50 0.68 -1.92 -1.56
C SER A 50 0.83 -0.75 -0.58
N PHE A 51 1.43 0.36 -1.01
CA PHE A 51 1.61 1.56 -0.21
C PHE A 51 0.28 2.19 0.21
N GLU A 52 -0.64 2.38 -0.75
CA GLU A 52 -2.00 2.85 -0.48
C GLU A 52 -2.74 1.89 0.47
N LEU A 53 -2.59 0.59 0.25
CA LEU A 53 -3.27 -0.42 1.07
C LEU A 53 -2.78 -0.41 2.52
N ILE A 54 -1.50 -0.11 2.77
CA ILE A 54 -0.96 0.02 4.13
C ILE A 54 -1.70 1.11 4.90
N ALA A 55 -1.83 2.30 4.31
CA ALA A 55 -2.52 3.41 4.97
C ALA A 55 -4.00 3.08 5.20
N GLN A 56 -4.67 2.54 4.17
CA GLN A 56 -6.06 2.12 4.23
C GLN A 56 -6.30 1.08 5.34
N ILE A 57 -5.45 0.05 5.47
CA ILE A 57 -5.56 -0.95 6.55
C ILE A 57 -5.42 -0.26 7.90
N LYS A 58 -4.48 0.68 8.06
CA LYS A 58 -4.30 1.36 9.34
C LYS A 58 -5.48 2.25 9.69
N LEU A 59 -6.01 3.03 8.75
CA LEU A 59 -7.18 3.89 8.94
C LEU A 59 -8.42 3.10 9.38
N THR A 60 -8.60 1.85 8.92
CA THR A 60 -9.70 1.01 9.42
C THR A 60 -9.64 0.73 10.92
N LYS A 61 -8.46 0.80 11.56
CA LYS A 61 -8.32 0.66 13.01
C LYS A 61 -8.88 1.86 13.78
N TYR A 62 -9.03 3.00 13.10
CA TYR A 62 -9.66 4.23 13.58
C TYR A 62 -11.12 4.36 13.08
N ASN A 63 -11.69 3.30 12.49
CA ASN A 63 -13.01 3.31 11.82
C ASN A 63 -13.11 4.29 10.62
N ILE A 64 -11.99 4.70 10.05
CA ILE A 64 -11.94 5.62 8.91
C ILE A 64 -11.83 4.83 7.61
N LYS A 65 -12.56 5.27 6.59
CA LYS A 65 -12.48 4.75 5.21
C LYS A 65 -12.04 5.87 4.27
N SER A 66 -10.91 5.69 3.59
CA SER A 66 -10.38 6.68 2.64
C SER A 66 -11.34 7.05 1.51
N SER A 67 -12.28 6.16 1.17
CA SER A 67 -13.28 6.39 0.12
C SER A 67 -14.53 7.14 0.59
N ASP A 68 -14.68 7.35 1.90
CA ASP A 68 -15.84 7.99 2.52
C ASP A 68 -15.47 8.39 3.96
N VAL A 69 -14.68 9.45 4.09
CA VAL A 69 -14.19 9.91 5.40
C VAL A 69 -15.31 10.62 6.15
N ASP A 70 -15.62 10.14 7.35
CA ASP A 70 -16.55 10.77 8.27
C ASP A 70 -15.82 11.77 9.17
N THR A 71 -16.11 13.06 8.99
CA THR A 71 -15.45 14.15 9.73
C THR A 71 -15.82 14.17 11.22
N SER A 72 -16.94 13.56 11.62
CA SER A 72 -17.29 13.43 13.04
C SER A 72 -16.29 12.56 13.78
N ILE A 73 -15.87 11.44 13.18
CA ILE A 73 -14.81 10.57 13.71
C ILE A 73 -13.49 11.32 13.84
N LEU A 74 -13.19 12.22 12.91
CA LEU A 74 -11.95 13.01 12.94
C LEU A 74 -11.93 13.98 14.12
N LEU A 75 -13.04 14.68 14.36
CA LEU A 75 -13.21 15.57 15.51
C LEU A 75 -13.06 14.82 16.83
N GLU A 76 -13.68 13.64 16.96
CA GLU A 76 -13.56 12.78 18.14
C GLU A 76 -12.10 12.35 18.42
N ASN A 77 -11.29 12.23 17.37
CA ASN A 77 -9.87 11.88 17.48
C ASN A 77 -8.94 13.10 17.55
N ASN A 78 -9.47 14.32 17.76
CA ASN A 78 -8.71 15.57 17.85
C ASN A 78 -7.87 15.90 16.60
N VAL A 79 -8.31 15.47 15.41
CA VAL A 79 -7.73 15.95 14.15
C VAL A 79 -7.99 17.45 14.03
N SER A 80 -7.00 18.21 13.54
CA SER A 80 -7.13 19.67 13.46
C SER A 80 -8.28 20.11 12.55
N GLN A 81 -8.96 21.20 12.95
CA GLN A 81 -10.04 21.78 12.17
C GLN A 81 -9.58 22.20 10.76
N GLU A 82 -8.37 22.75 10.65
CA GLU A 82 -7.75 23.11 9.38
C GLU A 82 -7.60 21.89 8.45
N PHE A 83 -7.15 20.75 8.98
CA PHE A 83 -7.02 19.53 8.19
C PHE A 83 -8.39 19.01 7.73
N ILE A 84 -9.40 19.04 8.60
CA ILE A 84 -10.77 18.65 8.26
C ILE A 84 -11.33 19.53 7.13
N GLU A 85 -11.15 20.85 7.21
CA GLU A 85 -11.55 21.78 6.15
C GLU A 85 -10.83 21.50 4.83
N ASP A 86 -9.56 21.09 4.88
CA ASP A 86 -8.82 20.67 3.69
C ASP A 86 -9.29 19.33 3.11
N LEU A 87 -9.80 18.42 3.94
CA LEU A 87 -10.44 17.19 3.47
C LEU A 87 -11.79 17.47 2.79
N GLU A 88 -12.59 18.40 3.32
CA GLU A 88 -13.88 18.78 2.76
C GLU A 88 -13.79 19.26 1.30
N LYS A 89 -12.66 19.87 0.91
CA LYS A 89 -12.39 20.27 -0.50
C LYS A 89 -12.32 19.08 -1.46
N THR A 90 -12.14 17.87 -0.96
CA THR A 90 -12.12 16.62 -1.75
C THR A 90 -13.49 15.96 -1.85
N ARG A 91 -14.54 16.60 -1.32
CA ARG A 91 -15.89 16.06 -1.34
C ARG A 91 -16.43 16.03 -2.77
N GLU A 92 -16.85 14.84 -3.19
CA GLU A 92 -17.47 14.58 -4.49
C GLU A 92 -18.61 13.58 -4.28
N ASP A 93 -19.77 13.83 -4.90
CA ASP A 93 -20.98 13.02 -4.73
C ASP A 93 -21.38 12.79 -3.26
N GLY A 94 -21.16 13.81 -2.42
CA GLY A 94 -21.45 13.75 -0.99
C GLY A 94 -20.45 12.96 -0.16
N LYS A 95 -19.37 12.43 -0.74
CA LYS A 95 -18.35 11.64 -0.04
C LYS A 95 -17.00 12.32 -0.05
N ILE A 96 -16.28 12.29 1.07
CA ILE A 96 -14.89 12.72 1.12
C ILE A 96 -14.01 11.54 0.69
N ARG A 97 -13.33 11.68 -0.45
CA ARG A 97 -12.42 10.66 -1.00
C ARG A 97 -11.01 11.20 -0.97
N ILE A 98 -10.13 10.48 -0.28
CA ILE A 98 -8.72 10.84 -0.18
C ILE A 98 -7.80 9.80 -0.80
N GLY A 99 -6.70 10.31 -1.37
CA GLY A 99 -5.63 9.49 -1.92
C GLY A 99 -4.47 9.31 -0.94
N LEU A 100 -3.47 8.56 -1.39
CA LEU A 100 -2.27 8.14 -0.64
C LEU A 100 -1.68 9.19 0.30
N ALA A 101 -1.39 10.39 -0.21
CA ALA A 101 -0.74 11.44 0.59
C ALA A 101 -1.63 11.87 1.75
N LYS A 102 -2.91 12.15 1.49
CA LYS A 102 -3.88 12.54 2.52
C LYS A 102 -4.17 11.40 3.50
N ASP A 103 -4.14 10.13 3.06
CA ASP A 103 -4.25 8.98 3.96
C ASP A 103 -3.15 8.99 5.04
N PHE A 104 -1.88 9.21 4.63
CA PHE A 104 -0.77 9.23 5.58
C PHE A 104 -0.69 10.51 6.41
N LEU A 105 -1.02 11.66 5.83
CA LEU A 105 -1.12 12.91 6.60
C LEU A 105 -2.23 12.81 7.67
N LEU A 106 -3.35 12.16 7.35
CA LEU A 106 -4.40 11.89 8.32
C LEU A 106 -3.90 10.95 9.43
N LEU A 107 -3.16 9.90 9.10
CA LEU A 107 -2.50 9.05 10.11
C LEU A 107 -1.54 9.86 11.01
N ASN A 108 -0.85 10.86 10.46
CA ASN A 108 0.02 11.72 11.24
C ASN A 108 -0.77 12.65 12.19
N GLU A 109 -1.88 13.22 11.73
CA GLU A 109 -2.81 13.99 12.59
C GLU A 109 -3.37 13.14 13.73
N LEU A 110 -3.61 11.85 13.47
CA LEU A 110 -4.02 10.86 14.48
C LEU A 110 -2.86 10.41 15.41
N GLY A 111 -1.66 10.96 15.23
CA GLY A 111 -0.46 10.63 16.01
C GLY A 111 0.14 9.24 15.71
N ASP A 112 -0.29 8.59 14.63
CA ASP A 112 0.11 7.22 14.27
C ASP A 112 1.56 7.15 13.78
N GLU A 113 2.26 6.07 14.15
CA GLU A 113 3.66 5.84 13.75
C GLU A 113 3.85 5.76 12.23
N LEU A 114 2.88 5.21 11.48
CA LEU A 114 2.96 5.14 10.03
C LEU A 114 2.85 6.52 9.38
N GLY A 115 2.00 7.40 9.93
CA GLY A 115 1.89 8.78 9.48
C GLY A 115 3.17 9.56 9.76
N LYS A 116 3.73 9.43 10.97
CA LYS A 116 5.01 10.06 11.34
C LYS A 116 6.14 9.59 10.43
N TYR A 117 6.26 8.28 10.23
CA TYR A 117 7.29 7.72 9.35
C TYR A 117 7.14 8.18 7.90
N TYR A 118 5.90 8.36 7.41
CA TYR A 118 5.66 8.95 6.09
C TYR A 118 6.22 10.38 6.02
N VAL A 119 5.89 11.24 6.99
CA VAL A 119 6.35 12.64 7.03
C VAL A 119 7.88 12.72 7.13
N GLU A 120 8.50 11.89 7.97
CA GLU A 120 9.97 11.81 8.10
C GLU A 120 10.66 11.41 6.79
N ASN A 121 9.97 10.71 5.89
CA ASN A 121 10.50 10.21 4.63
C ASN A 121 9.88 10.88 3.39
N GLU A 122 9.20 12.03 3.56
CA GLU A 122 8.40 12.67 2.51
C GLU A 122 9.21 12.95 1.23
N SER A 123 10.46 13.41 1.37
CA SER A 123 11.34 13.68 0.23
C SER A 123 11.64 12.43 -0.59
N LYS A 124 11.96 11.30 0.07
CA LYS A 124 12.18 9.99 -0.58
C LYS A 124 10.90 9.52 -1.27
N ILE A 125 9.76 9.63 -0.61
CA ILE A 125 8.46 9.20 -1.13
C ILE A 125 8.04 10.03 -2.34
N LYS A 126 8.26 11.35 -2.30
CA LYS A 126 7.99 12.25 -3.41
C LYS A 126 8.79 11.84 -4.65
N ASN A 127 10.08 11.55 -4.48
CA ASN A 127 10.92 11.09 -5.58
C ASN A 127 10.42 9.76 -6.18
N LEU A 128 10.08 8.78 -5.34
CA LEU A 128 9.53 7.49 -5.79
C LEU A 128 8.18 7.67 -6.53
N THR A 129 7.33 8.56 -6.05
CA THR A 129 6.00 8.83 -6.65
C THR A 129 6.12 9.57 -7.98
N ILE A 130 7.05 10.52 -8.12
CA ILE A 130 7.33 11.20 -9.39
C ILE A 130 7.78 10.18 -10.45
N LYS A 131 8.74 9.31 -10.10
CA LYS A 131 9.20 8.25 -11.01
C LYS A 131 8.04 7.37 -11.46
N ARG A 132 7.19 6.91 -10.55
CA ARG A 132 5.98 6.13 -10.90
C ARG A 132 5.05 6.91 -11.83
N ASN A 133 4.77 8.18 -11.55
CA ASN A 133 3.81 8.96 -12.33
C ASN A 133 4.28 9.18 -13.77
N ASN A 134 5.59 9.29 -13.98
CA ASN A 134 6.17 9.41 -15.30
C ASN A 134 6.33 8.06 -16.02
N SER A 135 6.00 6.93 -15.39
CA SER A 135 6.13 5.61 -16.01
C SER A 135 5.01 5.28 -17.01
N ILE A 136 5.29 4.35 -17.92
CA ILE A 136 4.36 3.89 -18.97
C ILE A 136 3.05 3.28 -18.43
N LEU A 137 3.08 2.69 -17.23
CA LEU A 137 1.89 2.13 -16.57
C LEU A 137 1.14 3.17 -15.73
N ALA A 138 1.52 4.44 -15.81
CA ALA A 138 0.83 5.56 -15.20
C ALA A 138 0.50 6.64 -16.25
N HIS A 139 1.18 7.78 -16.22
CA HIS A 139 0.84 8.94 -17.03
C HIS A 139 1.99 9.44 -17.91
N GLY A 140 3.14 8.76 -17.94
CA GLY A 140 4.29 9.14 -18.76
C GLY A 140 4.82 8.00 -19.62
N LEU A 141 6.08 8.09 -20.03
CA LEU A 141 6.75 7.15 -20.93
C LEU A 141 8.11 6.67 -20.39
N ASP A 142 8.51 7.11 -19.19
CA ASP A 142 9.80 6.75 -18.58
C ASP A 142 9.79 5.26 -18.19
N SER A 143 10.92 4.58 -18.38
CA SER A 143 11.10 3.21 -17.92
C SER A 143 11.61 3.18 -16.49
N GLN A 144 11.12 2.24 -15.68
CA GLN A 144 11.62 2.03 -14.32
C GLN A 144 12.81 1.07 -14.29
N THR A 145 13.76 1.33 -13.39
CA THR A 145 14.96 0.52 -13.21
C THR A 145 14.84 -0.50 -12.09
N LYS A 146 15.82 -1.39 -11.97
CA LYS A 146 15.94 -2.32 -10.85
C LYS A 146 16.16 -1.56 -9.55
N GLU A 147 16.98 -0.52 -9.60
CA GLU A 147 17.33 0.33 -8.47
C GLU A 147 16.06 1.04 -7.93
N ASP A 148 15.22 1.57 -8.82
CA ASP A 148 13.93 2.17 -8.44
C ASP A 148 13.02 1.17 -7.72
N PHE A 149 12.97 -0.07 -8.23
CA PHE A 149 12.19 -1.13 -7.63
C PHE A 149 12.72 -1.53 -6.25
N ASP A 150 14.03 -1.73 -6.12
CA ASP A 150 14.66 -2.16 -4.87
C ASP A 150 14.48 -1.11 -3.77
N ASP A 151 14.72 0.17 -4.09
CA ASP A 151 14.53 1.30 -3.17
C ASP A 151 13.08 1.39 -2.66
N PHE A 152 12.11 1.19 -3.56
CA PHE A 152 10.70 1.23 -3.19
C PHE A 152 10.29 -0.01 -2.41
N LEU A 153 10.78 -1.20 -2.78
CA LEU A 153 10.49 -2.45 -2.10
C LEU A 153 10.98 -2.39 -0.64
N GLU A 154 12.20 -1.91 -0.41
CA GLU A 154 12.76 -1.76 0.93
C GLU A 154 11.89 -0.84 1.81
N PHE A 155 11.46 0.29 1.25
CA PHE A 155 10.58 1.23 1.93
C PHE A 155 9.22 0.60 2.26
N ILE A 156 8.59 -0.09 1.31
CA ILE A 156 7.29 -0.76 1.51
C ILE A 156 7.38 -1.90 2.52
N LEU A 157 8.46 -2.69 2.53
CA LEU A 157 8.67 -3.72 3.53
C LEU A 157 8.82 -3.13 4.94
N SER A 158 9.48 -1.98 5.06
CA SER A 158 9.61 -1.27 6.34
C SER A 158 8.24 -0.78 6.85
N MET A 159 7.45 -0.16 5.97
CA MET A 159 6.08 0.27 6.28
C MET A 159 5.15 -0.90 6.64
N ALA A 160 5.20 -1.99 5.88
CA ALA A 160 4.35 -3.15 6.12
C ALA A 160 4.66 -3.84 7.46
N ARG A 161 5.93 -3.85 7.91
CA ARG A 161 6.33 -4.37 9.23
C ARG A 161 5.88 -3.47 10.38
N LYS A 162 5.84 -2.14 10.18
CA LYS A 162 5.26 -1.19 11.15
C LYS A 162 3.74 -1.33 11.26
N LEU A 163 3.08 -1.65 10.15
CA LEU A 163 1.62 -1.88 10.12
C LEU A 163 1.19 -3.07 10.97
N ASP A 164 1.90 -4.20 10.85
CA ASP A 164 1.56 -5.44 11.52
C ASP A 164 2.81 -6.28 11.83
N LYS A 165 2.96 -6.70 13.09
CA LYS A 165 4.07 -7.53 13.56
C LYS A 165 4.14 -8.90 12.87
N ASP A 166 3.01 -9.42 12.40
CA ASP A 166 2.92 -10.70 11.71
C ASP A 166 3.17 -10.56 10.20
N MET A 167 3.55 -9.38 9.70
CA MET A 167 3.75 -9.15 8.26
C MET A 167 4.73 -10.14 7.63
N ASN A 168 5.84 -10.47 8.31
CA ASN A 168 6.80 -11.45 7.81
C ASN A 168 6.16 -12.85 7.65
N LYS A 169 5.22 -13.22 8.52
CA LYS A 169 4.47 -14.48 8.40
C LYS A 169 3.54 -14.43 7.18
N PHE A 170 2.81 -13.34 6.97
CA PHE A 170 1.94 -13.19 5.80
C PHE A 170 2.72 -13.25 4.49
N LEU A 171 3.85 -12.54 4.41
CA LEU A 171 4.77 -12.60 3.26
C LEU A 171 5.26 -14.03 3.00
N ASN A 172 5.65 -14.77 4.04
CA ASN A 172 6.14 -16.12 3.87
C ASN A 172 5.04 -17.11 3.44
N GLN A 173 3.79 -16.89 3.86
CA GLN A 173 2.64 -17.73 3.53
C GLN A 173 2.01 -17.44 2.17
N THR A 174 2.27 -16.26 1.60
CA THR A 174 1.78 -15.83 0.29
C THR A 174 2.83 -15.96 -0.82
N LYS A 175 4.04 -16.41 -0.49
CA LYS A 175 5.11 -16.63 -1.45
C LYS A 175 4.76 -17.81 -2.37
N LEU A 176 4.60 -17.53 -3.66
CA LEU A 176 4.39 -18.59 -4.65
C LEU A 176 5.64 -19.47 -4.77
N ALA A 177 5.42 -20.78 -4.90
CA ALA A 177 6.49 -21.69 -5.28
C ALA A 177 6.96 -21.31 -6.69
N LYS A 178 8.28 -21.27 -6.90
CA LYS A 178 8.84 -21.18 -8.24
C LYS A 178 8.62 -22.54 -8.90
N PHE A 179 7.96 -22.54 -10.05
CA PHE A 179 7.90 -23.71 -10.92
C PHE A 179 8.84 -23.44 -12.07
N ASP A 180 9.83 -24.31 -12.28
CA ASP A 180 10.67 -24.27 -13.47
C ASP A 180 9.82 -24.73 -14.66
N LEU A 181 9.07 -23.81 -15.25
CA LEU A 181 8.50 -23.99 -16.57
C LEU A 181 9.65 -23.81 -17.56
N LYS A 182 10.42 -24.89 -17.79
CA LYS A 182 11.22 -25.00 -19.01
C LYS A 182 10.24 -25.00 -20.16
N LEU A 183 10.09 -23.84 -20.81
CA LEU A 183 9.49 -23.77 -22.13
C LEU A 183 10.50 -24.43 -23.08
N GLU A 184 10.29 -25.70 -23.38
CA GLU A 184 10.88 -26.31 -24.56
C GLU A 184 10.24 -25.65 -25.77
N ILE A 185 10.92 -24.62 -26.29
CA ILE A 185 10.60 -24.05 -27.59
C ILE A 185 11.27 -24.98 -28.61
N ASN A 186 10.46 -25.86 -29.21
CA ASN A 186 10.83 -26.60 -30.42
C ASN A 186 10.79 -25.68 -31.64
#